data_AF-A0A959DYA3-F1
#
_entry.id   AF-A0A959DYA3-F1
#
_cell.length_a   1.000
_cell.length_b   1.000
_cell.length_c   1.000
_cell.angle_alpha   90.00
_cell.angle_beta   90.00
_cell.angle_gamma   90.00
#
_symmetry.space_group_name_H-M   'P 1'
#
loop_
_entity.id
_entity.type
_entity.pdbx_description
1 polymer ?
#
loop_
_entity_poly.entity_id
_entity_poly.type
_entity_poly.pdbx_seq_one_letter_code
_entity_poly.pdbx_strand_id
1 'polypeptide(L)'
;LRKLEMIEDELEKSDYIIFPFLHNIRPRLAFLKLNYSIRQLNQEKVLQEAARIIEDSKDDLFWNSFVNLPEISSIAIQTSYFVTNYFTAYRPDHLQLIPSEIKDRMEELKVRCEAILNNPALQDRFVVRLINLTTIYSGLLLLGSKEEIKKSIQTLEYMLLSYQQVPFHAYIDPAFTTLIMGCFCLEDYEEMERNYRRYKKSIKGKTVNPENDLALHGFYYAAKWRETQRGQYANKLSSVLEQASDKSQLESTKKTLLEVARYFNIPIDTQAFT
;
A
#
# COMPACT_ATOMS: atom_id res chain seq x y z
N LEU A 1 14.70 -10.77 13.57
CA LEU A 1 14.44 -9.98 14.80
C LEU A 1 15.67 -9.86 15.69
N ARG A 2 16.22 -10.97 16.21
CA ARG A 2 17.36 -10.99 17.15
C ARG A 2 18.55 -10.09 16.79
N LYS A 3 18.96 -10.05 15.52
CA LYS A 3 20.05 -9.15 15.07
C LYS A 3 19.67 -7.66 15.11
N LEU A 4 18.40 -7.33 14.85
CA LEU A 4 17.92 -5.94 14.89
C LEU A 4 17.76 -5.47 16.34
N GLU A 5 17.28 -6.34 17.23
CA GLU A 5 17.20 -6.10 18.68
C GLU A 5 18.60 -5.89 19.28
N MET A 6 19.60 -6.67 18.87
CA MET A 6 20.98 -6.46 19.30
C MET A 6 21.56 -5.10 18.85
N ILE A 7 21.25 -4.64 17.64
CA ILE A 7 21.69 -3.33 17.14
C ILE A 7 20.97 -2.21 17.91
N GLU A 8 19.72 -2.40 18.29
CA GLU A 8 18.94 -1.47 19.12
C GLU A 8 19.56 -1.32 20.50
N ASP A 9 19.84 -2.45 21.17
CA ASP A 9 20.50 -2.48 22.48
C ASP A 9 21.87 -1.78 22.44
N GLU A 10 22.64 -1.95 21.35
CA GLU A 10 23.93 -1.26 21.18
C GLU A 10 23.77 0.25 20.92
N LEU A 11 22.73 0.65 20.19
CA LEU A 11 22.41 2.06 19.94
C LEU A 11 21.88 2.78 21.19
N GLU A 12 21.14 2.08 22.05
CA GLU A 12 20.67 2.60 23.36
C GLU A 12 21.83 2.69 24.35
N LYS A 13 22.75 1.71 24.37
CA LYS A 13 23.98 1.80 25.18
C LYS A 13 24.92 2.92 24.73
N SER A 14 24.82 3.31 23.46
CA SER A 14 25.66 4.34 22.84
C SER A 14 24.92 5.66 22.64
N ASP A 15 23.88 5.95 23.44
CA ASP A 15 23.02 7.14 23.31
C ASP A 15 23.78 8.48 23.42
N TYR A 16 25.00 8.45 23.97
CA TYR A 16 25.92 9.59 24.00
C TYR A 16 26.65 9.86 22.67
N ILE A 17 26.61 8.94 21.71
CA ILE A 17 27.22 9.10 20.38
C ILE A 17 26.22 9.82 19.47
N ILE A 18 26.45 11.10 19.25
CA ILE A 18 25.71 11.88 18.27
C ILE A 18 26.17 11.47 16.87
N PHE A 19 25.37 10.65 16.18
CA PHE A 19 25.61 10.36 14.77
C PHE A 19 25.44 11.64 13.94
N PRO A 20 26.30 11.89 12.93
CA PRO A 20 26.04 12.96 11.98
C PRO A 20 24.70 12.69 11.29
N PHE A 21 23.91 13.73 11.06
CA PHE A 21 22.46 13.65 10.84
C PHE A 21 22.02 12.77 9.65
N LEU A 22 22.80 12.69 8.56
CA LEU A 22 22.56 11.78 7.42
C LEU A 22 22.84 10.30 7.72
N HIS A 23 23.41 10.03 8.88
CA HIS A 23 23.80 8.73 9.39
C HIS A 23 23.03 8.35 10.66
N ASN A 24 21.96 9.07 11.05
CA ASN A 24 21.10 8.61 12.14
C ASN A 24 20.51 7.24 11.77
N ILE A 25 20.93 6.21 12.50
CA ILE A 25 20.60 4.81 12.23
C ILE A 25 19.27 4.44 12.89
N ARG A 26 18.80 5.21 13.90
CA ARG A 26 17.61 4.86 14.69
C ARG A 26 16.34 4.74 13.86
N PRO A 27 15.96 5.71 13.00
CA PRO A 27 14.76 5.57 12.18
C PRO A 27 14.89 4.46 11.13
N ARG A 28 16.12 4.18 10.65
CA ARG A 28 16.38 3.09 9.70
C ARG A 28 16.23 1.72 10.38
N LEU A 29 16.69 1.59 11.62
CA LEU A 29 16.55 0.37 12.40
C LEU A 29 15.08 0.11 12.75
N ALA A 30 14.36 1.14 13.18
CA ALA A 30 12.92 1.04 13.45
C ALA A 30 12.15 0.64 12.18
N PHE A 31 12.46 1.25 11.02
CA PHE A 31 11.91 0.85 9.72
C PHE A 31 12.22 -0.62 9.36
N LEU A 32 13.43 -1.11 9.64
CA LEU A 32 13.82 -2.51 9.39
C LEU A 32 13.12 -3.50 10.33
N LYS A 33 13.04 -3.18 11.63
CA LYS A 33 12.28 -3.98 12.62
C LYS A 33 10.83 -4.08 12.20
N LEU A 34 10.27 -2.96 11.77
CA LEU A 34 8.88 -2.90 11.41
C LEU A 34 8.59 -3.65 10.09
N ASN A 35 9.41 -3.50 9.06
CA ASN A 35 9.30 -4.31 7.84
C ASN A 35 9.41 -5.81 8.13
N TYR A 36 10.30 -6.18 9.05
CA TYR A 36 10.42 -7.56 9.49
C TYR A 36 9.14 -8.05 10.19
N SER A 37 8.56 -7.24 11.10
CA SER A 37 7.32 -7.58 11.81
C SER A 37 6.11 -7.71 10.89
N ILE A 38 5.99 -6.87 9.86
CA ILE A 38 4.97 -7.00 8.80
C ILE A 38 5.07 -8.37 8.13
N ARG A 39 6.29 -8.76 7.74
CA ARG A 39 6.54 -10.06 7.07
C ARG A 39 6.31 -11.27 7.97
N GLN A 40 6.29 -11.09 9.29
CA GLN A 40 6.01 -12.15 10.26
C GLN A 40 4.54 -12.15 10.72
N LEU A 41 3.68 -11.30 10.15
CA LEU A 41 2.26 -11.17 10.51
C LEU A 41 2.02 -10.88 12.01
N ASN A 42 2.99 -10.26 12.69
CA ASN A 42 2.87 -9.95 14.12
C ASN A 42 2.24 -8.56 14.31
N GLN A 43 0.91 -8.55 14.39
CA GLN A 43 0.05 -7.35 14.35
C GLN A 43 0.32 -6.38 15.51
N GLU A 44 0.44 -6.89 16.73
CA GLU A 44 0.63 -6.09 17.94
C GLU A 44 1.97 -5.35 17.91
N LYS A 45 3.04 -6.04 17.46
CA LYS A 45 4.37 -5.42 17.32
C LYS A 45 4.42 -4.38 16.20
N VAL A 46 3.67 -4.54 15.11
CA VAL A 46 3.65 -3.55 14.02
C VAL A 46 3.05 -2.23 14.51
N LEU A 47 1.94 -2.29 15.24
CA LEU A 47 1.29 -1.09 15.78
C LEU A 47 2.12 -0.42 16.87
N GLN A 48 2.73 -1.19 17.78
CA GLN A 48 3.63 -0.67 18.82
C GLN A 48 4.85 0.04 18.23
N GLU A 49 5.54 -0.59 17.28
CA GLU A 49 6.72 0.00 16.64
C GLU A 49 6.35 1.22 15.76
N ALA A 50 5.18 1.20 15.09
CA ALA A 50 4.69 2.35 14.32
C ALA A 50 4.40 3.56 15.22
N ALA A 51 3.82 3.33 16.40
CA ALA A 51 3.56 4.37 17.40
C ALA A 51 4.88 4.93 17.98
N ARG A 52 5.84 4.06 18.31
CA ARG A 52 7.18 4.46 18.80
C ARG A 52 7.92 5.33 17.79
N ILE A 53 7.90 4.98 16.50
CA ILE A 53 8.50 5.82 15.43
C ILE A 53 7.88 7.22 15.39
N ILE A 54 6.56 7.32 15.55
CA ILE A 54 5.87 8.62 15.56
C ILE A 54 6.29 9.43 16.78
N GLU A 55 6.37 8.80 17.95
CA GLU A 55 6.75 9.44 19.20
C GLU A 55 8.21 9.91 19.18
N ASP A 56 9.15 9.03 18.82
CA ASP A 56 10.57 9.35 18.68
C ASP A 56 10.81 10.49 17.65
N SER A 57 9.95 10.61 16.64
CA SER A 57 10.06 11.68 15.62
C SER A 57 9.62 13.06 16.12
N LYS A 58 8.94 13.17 17.27
CA LYS A 58 8.49 14.45 17.83
C LYS A 58 9.65 15.26 18.43
N ASP A 59 10.62 14.58 19.02
CA ASP A 59 11.77 15.20 19.70
C ASP A 59 12.94 15.54 18.75
N ASP A 60 12.91 15.00 17.53
CA ASP A 60 13.81 15.39 16.41
C ASP A 60 13.40 16.77 15.86
N LEU A 61 13.52 17.81 16.69
CA LEU A 61 13.08 19.20 16.49
C LEU A 61 13.79 19.98 15.36
N PHE A 62 14.61 19.35 14.52
CA PHE A 62 15.32 20.05 13.44
C PHE A 62 14.59 20.03 12.07
N TRP A 63 13.37 19.46 12.01
CA TRP A 63 12.58 19.30 10.78
C TRP A 63 11.49 20.35 10.52
N ASN A 64 11.63 21.58 11.04
CA ASN A 64 10.98 22.73 10.38
C ASN A 64 11.51 22.94 8.93
N SER A 65 12.51 22.14 8.53
CA SER A 65 13.08 22.08 7.19
C SER A 65 12.66 20.79 6.46
N PHE A 66 11.42 20.81 5.97
CA PHE A 66 10.96 20.26 4.69
C PHE A 66 10.18 18.92 4.60
N VAL A 67 10.58 17.78 5.17
CA VAL A 67 9.75 16.54 5.12
C VAL A 67 10.09 15.58 6.27
N ASN A 68 9.14 15.22 7.14
CA ASN A 68 9.33 14.21 8.20
C ASN A 68 9.28 12.79 7.59
N LEU A 69 10.45 12.25 7.22
CA LEU A 69 10.56 10.93 6.60
C LEU A 69 10.14 9.77 7.52
N PRO A 70 10.54 9.72 8.82
CA PRO A 70 10.05 8.72 9.76
C PRO A 70 8.52 8.66 9.81
N GLU A 71 7.88 9.82 9.85
CA GLU A 71 6.43 9.92 9.83
C GLU A 71 5.82 9.35 8.55
N ILE A 72 6.31 9.75 7.37
CA ILE A 72 5.82 9.20 6.08
C ILE A 72 6.00 7.68 6.04
N SER A 73 7.13 7.16 6.52
CA SER A 73 7.37 5.72 6.60
C SER A 73 6.37 5.04 7.53
N SER A 74 6.09 5.59 8.72
CA SER A 74 5.10 5.05 9.65
C SER A 74 3.69 5.03 9.04
N ILE A 75 3.29 6.10 8.34
CA ILE A 75 2.01 6.16 7.64
C ILE A 75 1.95 5.10 6.53
N ALA A 76 3.00 4.96 5.72
CA ALA A 76 3.08 3.99 4.63
C ALA A 76 2.86 2.56 5.11
N ILE A 77 3.52 2.24 6.22
CA ILE A 77 3.44 0.95 6.90
C ILE A 77 2.03 0.66 7.39
N GLN A 78 1.42 1.60 8.10
CA GLN A 78 0.08 1.41 8.66
C GLN A 78 -0.94 1.27 7.53
N THR A 79 -0.79 2.08 6.48
CA THR A 79 -1.62 1.97 5.27
C THR A 79 -1.48 0.60 4.61
N SER A 80 -0.25 0.14 4.38
CA SER A 80 -0.01 -1.19 3.78
C SER A 80 -0.64 -2.28 4.63
N TYR A 81 -0.47 -2.21 5.96
CA TYR A 81 -1.10 -3.13 6.89
C TYR A 81 -2.62 -3.11 6.78
N PHE A 82 -3.24 -1.92 6.73
CA PHE A 82 -4.69 -1.80 6.62
C PHE A 82 -5.22 -2.33 5.30
N VAL A 83 -4.55 -2.05 4.18
CA VAL A 83 -4.94 -2.57 2.87
C VAL A 83 -4.83 -4.10 2.85
N THR A 84 -3.75 -4.67 3.39
CA THR A 84 -3.58 -6.11 3.43
C THR A 84 -4.64 -6.83 4.27
N ASN A 85 -5.05 -6.26 5.40
CA ASN A 85 -5.88 -6.96 6.39
C ASN A 85 -7.36 -6.59 6.35
N TYR A 86 -7.73 -5.41 5.84
CA TYR A 86 -9.10 -4.89 5.90
C TYR A 86 -9.67 -4.51 4.54
N PHE A 87 -8.95 -4.77 3.44
CA PHE A 87 -9.48 -4.49 2.10
C PHE A 87 -10.66 -5.40 1.76
N THR A 88 -11.85 -4.83 1.93
CA THR A 88 -13.14 -5.46 1.60
C THR A 88 -14.05 -4.52 0.84
N ALA A 89 -13.53 -3.39 0.34
CA ALA A 89 -14.27 -2.28 -0.27
C ALA A 89 -15.16 -2.65 -1.47
N TYR A 90 -14.94 -3.83 -2.08
CA TYR A 90 -15.80 -4.43 -3.10
C TYR A 90 -17.14 -4.97 -2.54
N ARG A 91 -17.32 -5.01 -1.21
CA ARG A 91 -18.54 -5.47 -0.55
C ARG A 91 -19.44 -4.30 -0.11
N PRO A 92 -20.77 -4.44 -0.16
CA PRO A 92 -21.68 -3.42 0.36
C PRO A 92 -21.54 -3.13 1.86
N ASP A 93 -21.17 -4.14 2.65
CA ASP A 93 -21.06 -4.10 4.12
C ASP A 93 -19.64 -3.79 4.61
N HIS A 94 -18.69 -3.49 3.72
CA HIS A 94 -17.25 -3.42 4.06
C HIS A 94 -16.92 -2.48 5.23
N LEU A 95 -17.55 -1.30 5.30
CA LEU A 95 -17.33 -0.38 6.41
C LEU A 95 -17.73 -0.99 7.76
N GLN A 96 -18.67 -1.92 7.81
CA GLN A 96 -19.06 -2.59 9.06
C GLN A 96 -18.04 -3.64 9.49
N LEU A 97 -17.23 -4.15 8.55
CA LEU A 97 -16.20 -5.16 8.81
C LEU A 97 -14.90 -4.56 9.37
N ILE A 98 -14.72 -3.25 9.26
CA ILE A 98 -13.55 -2.54 9.81
C ILE A 98 -13.82 -2.17 11.28
N PRO A 99 -12.97 -2.61 12.23
CA PRO A 99 -13.09 -2.24 13.64
C PRO A 99 -13.07 -0.71 13.86
N SER A 100 -13.77 -0.20 14.87
CA SER A 100 -13.85 1.24 15.16
C SER A 100 -12.47 1.87 15.39
N GLU A 101 -11.62 1.21 16.17
CA GLU A 101 -10.25 1.68 16.44
C GLU A 101 -9.43 1.87 15.16
N ILE A 102 -9.61 0.98 14.18
CA ILE A 102 -8.92 1.05 12.90
C ILE A 102 -9.49 2.19 12.04
N LYS A 103 -10.80 2.43 12.08
CA LYS A 103 -11.43 3.57 11.39
C LYS A 103 -10.92 4.89 11.93
N ASP A 104 -10.91 5.05 13.25
CA ASP A 104 -10.44 6.27 13.91
C ASP A 104 -8.98 6.52 13.53
N ARG A 105 -8.15 5.47 13.56
CA ARG A 105 -6.76 5.56 13.14
C ARG A 105 -6.60 5.91 11.67
N MET A 106 -7.38 5.30 10.78
CA MET A 106 -7.36 5.64 9.35
C MET A 106 -7.70 7.12 9.12
N GLU A 107 -8.69 7.64 9.85
CA GLU A 107 -9.09 9.04 9.73
C GLU A 107 -8.00 10.01 10.19
N GLU A 108 -7.37 9.73 11.34
CA GLU A 108 -6.18 10.47 11.79
C GLU A 108 -5.08 10.51 10.73
N LEU A 109 -4.78 9.35 10.12
CA LEU A 109 -3.76 9.26 9.08
C LEU A 109 -4.14 10.00 7.79
N LYS A 110 -5.43 10.01 7.40
CA LYS A 110 -5.91 10.79 6.24
C LYS A 110 -5.73 12.27 6.48
N VAL A 111 -6.20 12.78 7.62
CA VAL A 111 -6.03 14.19 8.00
C VAL A 111 -4.55 14.57 8.02
N ARG A 112 -3.70 13.68 8.55
CA ARG A 112 -2.26 13.92 8.59
C ARG A 112 -1.61 13.92 7.20
N CYS A 113 -2.00 12.99 6.33
CA CYS A 113 -1.56 12.98 4.92
C CYS A 113 -1.93 14.28 4.22
N GLU A 114 -3.18 14.75 4.34
CA GLU A 114 -3.64 15.98 3.72
C GLU A 114 -2.85 17.21 4.21
N ALA A 115 -2.59 17.30 5.52
CA ALA A 115 -1.78 18.37 6.07
C ALA A 115 -0.36 18.41 5.48
N ILE A 116 0.26 17.24 5.27
CA ILE A 116 1.60 17.15 4.68
C ILE A 116 1.57 17.43 3.16
N LEU A 117 0.55 16.93 2.44
CA LEU A 117 0.39 17.14 0.99
C LEU A 117 0.11 18.61 0.63
N ASN A 118 -0.52 19.36 1.55
CA ASN A 118 -0.78 20.79 1.40
C ASN A 118 0.44 21.68 1.68
N ASN A 119 1.60 21.11 2.00
CA ASN A 119 2.85 21.86 2.17
C ASN A 119 3.41 22.26 0.79
N PRO A 120 3.47 23.57 0.44
CA PRO A 120 3.96 24.01 -0.88
C PRO A 120 5.40 23.57 -1.15
N ALA A 121 6.22 23.49 -0.10
CA ALA A 121 7.62 23.11 -0.27
C ALA A 121 7.79 21.64 -0.69
N LEU A 122 6.84 20.77 -0.34
CA LEU A 122 6.82 19.38 -0.80
C LEU A 122 6.56 19.32 -2.31
N GLN A 123 5.65 20.15 -2.80
CA GLN A 123 5.28 20.22 -4.23
C GLN A 123 6.44 20.77 -5.08
N ASP A 124 7.13 21.80 -4.60
CA ASP A 124 8.17 22.48 -5.37
C ASP A 124 9.52 21.75 -5.36
N ARG A 125 9.89 21.12 -4.24
CA ARG A 125 11.26 20.63 -4.01
C ARG A 125 11.37 19.11 -3.82
N PHE A 126 10.27 18.42 -3.56
CA PHE A 126 10.29 17.01 -3.15
C PHE A 126 9.23 16.18 -3.90
N VAL A 127 9.15 16.36 -5.22
CA VAL A 127 8.14 15.72 -6.09
C VAL A 127 8.04 14.20 -5.91
N VAL A 128 9.16 13.48 -5.78
CA VAL A 128 9.13 12.01 -5.57
C VAL A 128 8.50 11.65 -4.21
N ARG A 129 8.70 12.48 -3.18
CA ARG A 129 8.09 12.28 -1.86
C ARG A 129 6.60 12.61 -1.89
N LEU A 130 6.22 13.66 -2.62
CA LEU A 130 4.82 13.96 -2.91
C LEU A 130 4.15 12.75 -3.56
N ILE A 131 4.71 12.22 -4.65
CA ILE A 131 4.18 11.04 -5.36
C ILE A 131 4.00 9.84 -4.42
N ASN A 132 5.01 9.56 -3.59
CA ASN A 132 4.93 8.49 -2.61
C ASN A 132 3.79 8.71 -1.61
N LEU A 133 3.71 9.90 -1.00
CA LEU A 133 2.67 10.22 -0.02
C LEU A 133 1.27 10.23 -0.64
N THR A 134 1.12 10.74 -1.85
CA THR A 134 -0.14 10.68 -2.61
C THR A 134 -0.58 9.24 -2.84
N THR A 135 0.36 8.34 -3.13
CA THR A 135 0.07 6.91 -3.33
C THR A 135 -0.36 6.24 -2.02
N ILE A 136 0.31 6.56 -0.91
CA ILE A 136 -0.04 6.09 0.44
C ILE A 136 -1.43 6.59 0.83
N TYR A 137 -1.69 7.89 0.70
CA TYR A 137 -2.97 8.51 1.00
C TYR A 137 -4.12 7.89 0.19
N SER A 138 -3.88 7.61 -1.09
CA SER A 138 -4.86 6.95 -1.95
C SER A 138 -5.16 5.51 -1.50
N GLY A 139 -4.19 4.82 -0.90
CA GLY A 139 -4.41 3.53 -0.24
C GLY A 139 -5.31 3.62 0.99
N LEU A 140 -5.20 4.68 1.79
CA LEU A 140 -6.13 4.93 2.92
C LEU A 140 -7.55 5.22 2.43
N LEU A 141 -7.68 6.04 1.39
CA LEU A 141 -8.97 6.37 0.78
C LEU A 141 -9.65 5.16 0.14
N LEU A 142 -8.87 4.21 -0.39
CA LEU A 142 -9.39 2.97 -1.00
C LEU A 142 -10.19 2.11 -0.01
N LEU A 143 -9.89 2.21 1.28
CA LEU A 143 -10.59 1.48 2.35
C LEU A 143 -11.82 2.22 2.89
N GLY A 144 -12.09 3.41 2.36
CA GLY A 144 -13.14 4.31 2.80
C GLY A 144 -14.47 4.15 2.06
N SER A 145 -15.32 5.17 2.13
CA SER A 145 -16.60 5.20 1.41
C SER A 145 -16.44 5.17 -0.12
N LYS A 146 -17.55 4.97 -0.85
CA LYS A 146 -17.53 5.07 -2.32
C LYS A 146 -17.00 6.41 -2.82
N GLU A 147 -17.31 7.50 -2.12
CA GLU A 147 -16.83 8.85 -2.41
C GLU A 147 -15.32 8.96 -2.18
N GLU A 148 -14.80 8.33 -1.12
CA GLU A 148 -13.37 8.27 -0.85
C GLU A 148 -12.62 7.43 -1.89
N ILE A 149 -13.18 6.31 -2.32
CA ILE A 149 -12.62 5.49 -3.41
C ILE A 149 -12.57 6.30 -4.71
N LYS A 150 -13.62 7.07 -5.03
CA LYS A 150 -13.60 7.99 -6.18
C LYS A 150 -12.50 9.05 -6.04
N LYS A 151 -12.35 9.65 -4.86
CA LYS A 151 -11.28 10.60 -4.55
C LYS A 151 -9.90 9.96 -4.74
N SER A 152 -9.70 8.72 -4.27
CA SER A 152 -8.47 7.94 -4.46
C SER A 152 -8.10 7.81 -5.93
N ILE A 153 -9.05 7.39 -6.78
CA ILE A 153 -8.84 7.25 -8.21
C ILE A 153 -8.49 8.59 -8.85
N GLN A 154 -9.26 9.65 -8.57
CA GLN A 154 -9.03 10.99 -9.12
C GLN A 154 -7.66 11.55 -8.72
N THR A 155 -7.27 11.37 -7.46
CA THR A 155 -5.98 11.80 -6.93
C THR A 155 -4.81 11.09 -7.61
N LEU A 156 -4.89 9.77 -7.80
CA LEU A 156 -3.87 9.00 -8.49
C LEU A 156 -3.80 9.33 -9.98
N GLU A 157 -4.95 9.50 -10.65
CA GLU A 157 -5.00 9.91 -12.05
C GLU A 157 -4.35 11.27 -12.28
N TYR A 158 -4.73 12.25 -11.45
CA TYR A 158 -4.14 13.57 -11.50
C TYR A 158 -2.62 13.50 -11.29
N MET A 159 -2.15 12.74 -10.30
CA MET A 159 -0.71 12.56 -10.05
C MET A 159 0.01 11.95 -11.27
N LEU A 160 -0.55 10.87 -11.84
CA LEU A 160 0.04 10.19 -12.99
C LEU A 160 0.06 11.08 -14.24
N LEU A 161 -0.92 11.99 -14.41
CA LEU A 161 -0.96 12.96 -15.51
C LEU A 161 0.02 14.12 -15.29
N SER A 162 0.05 14.68 -14.08
CA SER A 162 0.89 15.83 -13.73
C SER A 162 2.38 15.50 -13.74
N TYR A 163 2.77 14.26 -13.41
CA TYR A 163 4.18 13.89 -13.24
C TYR A 163 4.71 12.89 -14.27
N GLN A 164 4.10 12.77 -15.46
CA GLN A 164 4.50 11.81 -16.50
C GLN A 164 5.99 11.85 -16.89
N GLN A 165 6.62 13.02 -16.78
CA GLN A 165 8.03 13.23 -17.15
C GLN A 165 9.01 12.94 -16.00
N VAL A 166 8.50 12.68 -14.79
CA VAL A 166 9.32 12.39 -13.61
C VAL A 166 9.62 10.89 -13.56
N PRO A 167 10.88 10.46 -13.43
CA PRO A 167 11.22 9.05 -13.32
C PRO A 167 10.94 8.55 -11.89
N PHE A 168 9.75 7.98 -11.66
CA PHE A 168 9.36 7.42 -10.35
C PHE A 168 9.02 5.92 -10.40
N HIS A 169 9.79 5.13 -11.15
CA HIS A 169 9.52 3.70 -11.44
C HIS A 169 9.11 2.84 -10.24
N ALA A 170 9.67 3.09 -9.05
CA ALA A 170 9.33 2.33 -7.83
C ALA A 170 7.88 2.53 -7.33
N TYR A 171 7.23 3.63 -7.69
CA TYR A 171 5.88 3.97 -7.25
C TYR A 171 4.82 3.82 -8.36
N ILE A 172 5.23 3.40 -9.56
CA ILE A 172 4.30 3.10 -10.66
C ILE A 172 3.42 1.89 -10.31
N ASP A 173 4.03 0.77 -9.86
CA ASP A 173 3.28 -0.45 -9.56
C ASP A 173 2.23 -0.23 -8.45
N PRO A 174 2.57 0.34 -7.27
CA PRO A 174 1.58 0.62 -6.24
C PRO A 174 0.47 1.57 -6.70
N ALA A 175 0.79 2.64 -7.44
CA ALA A 175 -0.21 3.59 -7.91
C ALA A 175 -1.23 2.93 -8.86
N PHE A 176 -0.77 2.15 -9.84
CA PHE A 176 -1.67 1.43 -10.74
C PHE A 176 -2.43 0.30 -10.05
N THR A 177 -1.83 -0.35 -9.05
CA THR A 177 -2.52 -1.39 -8.27
C THR A 177 -3.70 -0.79 -7.51
N THR A 178 -3.48 0.31 -6.78
CA THR A 178 -4.54 1.04 -6.07
C THR A 178 -5.61 1.56 -7.03
N LEU A 179 -5.24 2.08 -8.21
CA LEU A 179 -6.19 2.50 -9.25
C LEU A 179 -7.09 1.34 -9.73
N ILE A 180 -6.49 0.20 -10.06
CA ILE A 180 -7.22 -0.97 -10.55
C ILE A 180 -8.15 -1.52 -9.46
N MET A 181 -7.69 -1.59 -8.21
CA MET A 181 -8.51 -1.98 -7.06
C MET A 181 -9.68 -1.00 -6.84
N GLY A 182 -9.44 0.29 -6.96
CA GLY A 182 -10.48 1.32 -6.85
C GLY A 182 -11.54 1.18 -7.95
N CYS A 183 -11.12 1.06 -9.20
CA CYS A 183 -12.03 0.83 -10.34
C CYS A 183 -12.83 -0.47 -10.15
N PHE A 184 -12.21 -1.52 -9.59
CA PHE A 184 -12.88 -2.78 -9.28
C PHE A 184 -14.00 -2.60 -8.26
N CYS A 185 -13.74 -1.86 -7.17
CA CYS A 185 -14.74 -1.60 -6.13
C CYS A 185 -15.92 -0.77 -6.65
N LEU A 186 -15.68 0.13 -7.61
CA LEU A 186 -16.71 0.96 -8.24
C LEU A 186 -17.39 0.29 -9.44
N GLU A 187 -16.94 -0.89 -9.85
CA GLU A 187 -17.40 -1.61 -11.05
C GLU A 187 -17.22 -0.80 -12.34
N ASP A 188 -16.22 0.08 -12.38
CA ASP A 188 -15.86 0.87 -13.56
C ASP A 188 -14.91 0.08 -14.46
N TYR A 189 -15.49 -0.84 -15.24
CA TYR A 189 -14.74 -1.75 -16.11
C TYR A 189 -14.02 -1.03 -17.26
N GLU A 190 -14.59 0.08 -17.76
CA GLU A 190 -13.97 0.86 -18.84
C GLU A 190 -12.69 1.54 -18.34
N GLU A 191 -12.77 2.25 -17.21
CA GLU A 191 -11.62 2.94 -16.63
C GLU A 191 -10.54 1.95 -16.19
N MET A 192 -10.96 0.79 -15.67
CA MET A 192 -10.04 -0.28 -15.35
C MET A 192 -9.27 -0.78 -16.57
N GLU A 193 -9.94 -1.02 -17.70
CA GLU A 193 -9.27 -1.49 -18.91
C GLU A 193 -8.32 -0.42 -19.47
N ARG A 194 -8.71 0.86 -19.41
CA ARG A 194 -7.86 2.00 -19.77
C ARG A 194 -6.57 2.00 -18.94
N ASN A 195 -6.71 1.87 -17.63
CA ASN A 195 -5.59 1.87 -16.69
C ASN A 195 -4.71 0.63 -16.77
N TYR A 196 -5.28 -0.54 -17.01
CA TYR A 196 -4.52 -1.78 -17.20
C TYR A 196 -3.62 -1.70 -18.43
N ARG A 197 -4.11 -1.13 -19.54
CA ARG A 197 -3.31 -0.90 -20.74
C ARG A 197 -2.19 0.12 -20.50
N ARG A 198 -2.46 1.19 -19.74
CA ARG A 198 -1.45 2.18 -19.34
C ARG A 198 -0.36 1.54 -18.49
N TYR A 199 -0.73 0.74 -17.49
CA TYR A 199 0.21 0.01 -16.66
C TYR A 199 1.19 -0.83 -17.49
N LYS A 200 0.68 -1.70 -18.38
CA LYS A 200 1.55 -2.54 -19.24
C LYS A 200 2.54 -1.73 -20.07
N LYS A 201 2.10 -0.58 -20.61
CA LYS A 201 2.95 0.33 -21.38
C LYS A 201 4.04 0.98 -20.51
N SER A 202 3.70 1.34 -19.27
CA SER A 202 4.60 1.97 -18.32
C SER A 202 5.72 1.03 -17.86
N ILE A 203 5.39 -0.23 -17.56
CA ILE A 203 6.39 -1.18 -17.03
C ILE A 203 7.24 -1.85 -18.13
N LYS A 204 6.75 -1.93 -19.38
CA LYS A 204 7.44 -2.60 -20.51
C LYS A 204 7.98 -4.00 -20.16
N GLY A 205 7.24 -4.75 -19.33
CA GLY A 205 7.63 -6.08 -18.87
C GLY A 205 8.67 -6.12 -17.74
N LYS A 206 9.03 -4.98 -17.15
CA LYS A 206 9.90 -4.89 -15.98
C LYS A 206 9.06 -4.65 -14.72
N THR A 207 8.69 -5.73 -14.05
CA THR A 207 7.99 -5.69 -12.76
C THR A 207 8.95 -5.25 -11.66
N VAL A 208 8.59 -4.23 -10.88
CA VAL A 208 9.41 -3.74 -9.76
C VAL A 208 8.99 -4.42 -8.47
N ASN A 209 7.68 -4.53 -8.23
CA ASN A 209 7.12 -5.27 -7.11
C ASN A 209 6.20 -6.42 -7.60
N PRO A 210 6.65 -7.69 -7.50
CA PRO A 210 5.86 -8.85 -7.90
C PRO A 210 4.51 -8.98 -7.18
N GLU A 211 4.40 -8.52 -5.93
CA GLU A 211 3.15 -8.57 -5.16
C GLU A 211 2.09 -7.65 -5.79
N ASN A 212 2.48 -6.43 -6.11
CA ASN A 212 1.61 -5.44 -6.75
C ASN A 212 1.20 -5.86 -8.16
N ASP A 213 2.15 -6.40 -8.94
CA ASP A 213 1.90 -6.90 -10.30
C ASP A 213 0.86 -8.02 -10.31
N LEU A 214 1.00 -9.01 -9.40
CA LEU A 214 0.04 -10.11 -9.27
C LEU A 214 -1.31 -9.64 -8.74
N ALA A 215 -1.34 -8.75 -7.75
CA ALA A 215 -2.58 -8.16 -7.26
C ALA A 215 -3.32 -7.43 -8.39
N LEU A 216 -2.63 -6.59 -9.13
CA LEU A 216 -3.18 -5.85 -10.28
C LEU A 216 -3.73 -6.79 -11.34
N HIS A 217 -2.99 -7.84 -11.70
CA HIS A 217 -3.46 -8.87 -12.64
C HIS A 217 -4.69 -9.60 -12.10
N GLY A 218 -4.67 -10.01 -10.84
CA GLY A 218 -5.77 -10.71 -10.19
C GLY A 218 -7.06 -9.89 -10.20
N PHE A 219 -7.01 -8.64 -9.74
CA PHE A 219 -8.18 -7.75 -9.76
C PHE A 219 -8.68 -7.45 -11.18
N TYR A 220 -7.78 -7.25 -12.14
CA TYR A 220 -8.16 -7.05 -13.53
C TYR A 220 -8.88 -8.27 -14.10
N TYR A 221 -8.37 -9.49 -13.89
CA TYR A 221 -9.01 -10.70 -14.40
C TYR A 221 -10.33 -11.01 -13.69
N ALA A 222 -10.41 -10.77 -12.38
CA ALA A 222 -11.66 -10.85 -11.64
C ALA A 222 -12.71 -9.90 -12.24
N ALA A 223 -12.33 -8.64 -12.51
CA ALA A 223 -13.22 -7.66 -13.12
C ALA A 223 -13.68 -8.04 -14.52
N LYS A 224 -12.77 -8.45 -15.40
CA LYS A 224 -13.14 -8.87 -16.77
C LYS A 224 -14.02 -10.11 -16.77
N TRP A 225 -13.83 -11.02 -15.80
CA TRP A 225 -14.78 -12.12 -15.61
C TRP A 225 -16.14 -11.60 -15.16
N ARG A 226 -16.21 -10.69 -14.18
CA ARG A 226 -17.49 -10.10 -13.75
C ARG A 226 -18.24 -9.42 -14.89
N GLU A 227 -17.53 -8.66 -15.73
CA GLU A 227 -18.09 -7.96 -16.88
C GLU A 227 -18.57 -8.90 -18.00
N THR A 228 -17.78 -9.94 -18.33
CA THR A 228 -17.99 -10.72 -19.57
C THR A 228 -18.42 -12.17 -19.36
N GLN A 229 -18.27 -12.69 -18.14
CA GLN A 229 -18.50 -14.08 -17.74
C GLN A 229 -17.69 -15.12 -18.56
N ARG A 230 -16.65 -14.69 -19.27
CA ARG A 230 -15.84 -15.58 -20.11
C ARG A 230 -14.85 -16.39 -19.27
N GLY A 231 -14.89 -17.72 -19.43
CA GLY A 231 -14.02 -18.66 -18.70
C GLY A 231 -12.52 -18.40 -18.86
N GLN A 232 -12.08 -17.80 -19.97
CA GLN A 232 -10.68 -17.42 -20.17
C GLN A 232 -10.12 -16.49 -19.06
N TYR A 233 -10.96 -15.65 -18.45
CA TYR A 233 -10.54 -14.74 -17.39
C TYR A 233 -10.49 -15.43 -16.04
N ALA A 234 -11.37 -16.41 -15.79
CA ALA A 234 -11.27 -17.29 -14.63
C ALA A 234 -9.98 -18.13 -14.69
N ASN A 235 -9.65 -18.69 -15.86
CA ASN A 235 -8.39 -19.44 -16.05
C ASN A 235 -7.15 -18.57 -15.82
N LYS A 236 -7.17 -17.30 -16.28
CA LYS A 236 -6.07 -16.35 -16.03
C LYS A 236 -5.95 -16.00 -14.55
N LEU A 237 -7.05 -15.83 -13.84
CA LEU A 237 -7.03 -15.60 -12.40
C LEU A 237 -6.51 -16.85 -11.64
N SER A 238 -6.86 -18.06 -12.06
CA SER A 238 -6.28 -19.30 -11.52
C SER A 238 -4.76 -19.33 -11.67
N SER A 239 -4.24 -18.97 -12.85
CA SER A 239 -2.79 -18.90 -13.08
C SER A 239 -2.10 -17.85 -12.20
N VAL A 240 -2.77 -16.74 -11.87
CA VAL A 240 -2.23 -15.76 -10.91
C VAL A 240 -2.18 -16.34 -9.50
N LEU A 241 -3.20 -17.11 -9.08
CA LEU A 241 -3.25 -17.78 -7.79
C LEU A 241 -2.19 -18.88 -7.64
N GLU A 242 -1.93 -19.65 -8.69
CA GLU A 242 -0.83 -20.62 -8.76
C GLU A 242 0.52 -19.93 -8.53
N GLN A 243 0.80 -18.85 -9.27
CA GLN A 243 2.03 -18.07 -9.12
C GLN A 243 2.21 -17.44 -7.73
N ALA A 244 1.11 -17.03 -7.09
CA ALA A 244 1.13 -16.52 -5.74
C ALA A 244 1.39 -17.64 -4.71
N SER A 245 0.89 -18.85 -4.96
CA SER A 245 1.04 -20.02 -4.08
C SER A 245 2.49 -20.54 -4.04
N ASP A 246 3.24 -20.38 -5.13
CA ASP A 246 4.64 -20.80 -5.21
C ASP A 246 5.59 -19.98 -4.31
N LYS A 247 5.12 -18.86 -3.74
CA LYS A 247 5.96 -17.92 -2.99
C LYS A 247 5.30 -17.53 -1.67
N SER A 248 5.87 -18.00 -0.56
CA SER A 248 5.39 -17.71 0.81
C SER A 248 5.24 -16.22 1.14
N GLN A 249 6.03 -15.37 0.49
CA GLN A 249 5.99 -13.91 0.62
C GLN A 249 4.80 -13.23 -0.08
N LEU A 250 3.95 -13.98 -0.78
CA LEU A 250 2.75 -13.50 -1.48
C LEU A 250 1.43 -14.02 -0.88
N GLU A 251 1.49 -14.58 0.34
CA GLU A 251 0.35 -15.19 1.01
C GLU A 251 -0.81 -14.19 1.21
N SER A 252 -0.49 -12.92 1.49
CA SER A 252 -1.44 -11.80 1.56
C SER A 252 -2.25 -11.67 0.28
N THR A 253 -1.57 -11.54 -0.87
CA THR A 253 -2.21 -11.41 -2.18
C THR A 253 -3.05 -12.62 -2.53
N LYS A 254 -2.52 -13.83 -2.28
CA LYS A 254 -3.24 -15.08 -2.51
C LYS A 254 -4.56 -15.08 -1.74
N LYS A 255 -4.51 -14.78 -0.43
CA LYS A 255 -5.68 -14.72 0.44
C LYS A 255 -6.72 -13.73 -0.09
N THR A 256 -6.31 -12.50 -0.41
CA THR A 256 -7.23 -11.47 -0.92
C THR A 256 -7.89 -11.90 -2.24
N LEU A 257 -7.13 -12.45 -3.19
CA LEU A 257 -7.68 -12.89 -4.47
C LEU A 257 -8.62 -14.10 -4.33
N LEU A 258 -8.33 -15.02 -3.41
CA LEU A 258 -9.24 -16.14 -3.09
C LEU A 258 -10.54 -15.64 -2.46
N GLU A 259 -10.48 -14.68 -1.54
CA GLU A 259 -11.67 -14.07 -0.95
C GLU A 259 -12.55 -13.38 -2.00
N VAL A 260 -11.93 -12.62 -2.91
CA VAL A 260 -12.63 -12.01 -4.06
C VAL A 260 -13.27 -13.06 -4.96
N ALA A 261 -12.53 -14.11 -5.31
CA ALA A 261 -13.03 -15.20 -6.15
C ALA A 261 -14.25 -15.90 -5.50
N ARG A 262 -14.18 -16.18 -4.20
CA ARG A 262 -15.28 -16.77 -3.43
C ARG A 262 -16.48 -15.84 -3.35
N TYR A 263 -16.26 -14.57 -3.01
CA TYR A 263 -17.34 -13.60 -2.85
C TYR A 263 -18.16 -13.42 -4.13
N PHE A 264 -17.50 -13.38 -5.29
CA PHE A 264 -18.16 -13.24 -6.59
C PHE A 264 -18.49 -14.57 -7.28
N ASN A 265 -18.26 -15.71 -6.63
CA ASN A 265 -18.46 -17.06 -7.18
C ASN A 265 -17.76 -17.27 -8.54
N ILE A 266 -16.53 -16.78 -8.67
CA ILE A 266 -15.72 -16.99 -9.87
C ILE A 266 -15.38 -18.48 -9.97
N PRO A 267 -15.59 -19.17 -11.12
CA PRO A 267 -15.45 -20.61 -11.26
C PRO A 267 -13.97 -21.01 -11.32
N ILE A 268 -13.33 -21.00 -10.15
CA ILE A 268 -11.94 -21.40 -9.90
C ILE A 268 -11.98 -22.44 -8.78
N ASP A 269 -11.14 -23.47 -8.89
CA ASP A 269 -10.99 -24.45 -7.82
C ASP A 269 -10.25 -23.82 -6.62
N THR A 270 -11.00 -23.13 -5.76
CA THR A 270 -10.43 -22.45 -4.59
C THR A 270 -9.94 -23.42 -3.51
N GLN A 271 -10.27 -24.71 -3.58
CA GLN A 271 -9.78 -25.73 -2.64
C GLN A 271 -8.35 -26.17 -2.95
N ALA A 272 -7.93 -26.06 -4.22
CA ALA A 272 -6.57 -26.35 -4.65
C ALA A 272 -5.51 -25.37 -4.09
N PHE A 273 -5.93 -24.24 -3.50
CA PHE A 273 -5.05 -23.15 -3.05
C PHE A 273 -5.08 -22.88 -1.53
N THR A 274 -5.93 -23.61 -0.80
CA THR A 274 -6.02 -23.60 0.68
C THR A 274 -5.11 -24.63 1.30
#